data_AF-A0A7V6L309-F1
#
_entry.id   AF-A0A7V6L309-F1
#
_cell.length_a   1.000
_cell.length_b   1.000
_cell.length_c   1.000
_cell.angle_alpha   90.00
_cell.angle_beta   90.00
_cell.angle_gamma   90.00
#
_symmetry.space_group_name_H-M   'P 1'
#
loop_
_entity.id
_entity.type
_entity.pdbx_description
1 polymer ?
#
loop_
_entity_poly.entity_id
_entity_poly.type
_entity_poly.pdbx_seq_one_letter_code
_entity_poly.pdbx_strand_id
1 'polypeptide(L)'
;MKELIKQLKPSPWIIDSEKYLEGKKELTIYDDVSFDTIAEACNILFKTNYKGFQKGYVEPSKLKEHSFYSQKGIWFPQLAIEIDGKLIAAAGKWNNRITLDGNIIEFNEYEAKIVNKEYDEEYTEHDERVVFAKSKDPIGTKSQYRFIGVYKRTKYIPIEHEGKYRSARFYEMVSDRIPILDE
;
A
#
# COMPACT_ATOMS: atom_id res chain seq x y z
N MET A 1 -28.81 -30.63 -2.08
CA MET A 1 -28.51 -29.20 -2.38
C MET A 1 -28.72 -28.29 -1.16
N LYS A 2 -29.91 -28.21 -0.55
CA LYS A 2 -30.15 -27.41 0.68
C LYS A 2 -29.32 -27.86 1.90
N GLU A 3 -29.04 -29.15 2.02
CA GLU A 3 -28.16 -29.69 3.09
C GLU A 3 -26.69 -29.30 2.92
N LEU A 4 -26.20 -29.23 1.67
CA LEU A 4 -24.85 -28.77 1.36
C LEU A 4 -24.65 -27.29 1.77
N ILE A 5 -25.66 -26.45 1.50
CA ILE A 5 -25.64 -25.02 1.89
C ILE A 5 -25.66 -24.86 3.41
N LYS A 6 -26.41 -25.70 4.14
CA LYS A 6 -26.41 -25.71 5.61
C LYS A 6 -25.07 -26.13 6.22
N GLN A 7 -24.31 -27.01 5.54
CA GLN A 7 -22.97 -27.41 5.97
C GLN A 7 -21.93 -26.32 5.70
N LEU A 8 -22.08 -25.58 4.59
CA LEU A 8 -21.18 -24.49 4.23
C LEU A 8 -21.24 -23.31 5.21
N LYS A 9 -22.38 -23.11 5.90
CA LYS A 9 -22.63 -21.97 6.81
C LYS A 9 -21.99 -20.67 6.28
N PRO A 10 -22.36 -20.24 5.07
CA PRO A 10 -21.68 -19.10 4.44
C PRO A 10 -21.78 -17.89 5.36
N SER A 11 -20.62 -17.31 5.68
CA SER A 11 -20.58 -16.08 6.47
C SER A 11 -21.36 -14.98 5.75
N PRO A 12 -22.08 -14.11 6.48
CA PRO A 12 -22.67 -12.92 5.87
C PRO A 12 -21.60 -12.12 5.13
N TRP A 13 -21.93 -11.64 3.94
CA TRP A 13 -21.04 -10.74 3.23
C TRP A 13 -21.04 -9.38 3.94
N ILE A 14 -19.91 -9.03 4.55
CA ILE A 14 -19.72 -7.75 5.25
C ILE A 14 -18.99 -6.82 4.29
N ILE A 15 -19.66 -5.74 3.89
CA ILE A 15 -19.11 -4.71 3.00
C ILE A 15 -18.58 -3.48 3.75
N ASP A 16 -18.78 -3.45 5.07
CA ASP A 16 -18.40 -2.36 5.95
C ASP A 16 -17.05 -2.68 6.61
N SER A 17 -16.06 -1.82 6.38
CA SER A 17 -14.67 -2.01 6.80
C SER A 17 -14.54 -2.01 8.33
N GLU A 18 -15.26 -1.14 9.02
CA GLU A 18 -15.25 -1.04 10.48
C GLU A 18 -15.83 -2.30 11.13
N LYS A 19 -17.00 -2.74 10.65
CA LYS A 19 -17.66 -3.97 11.13
C LYS A 19 -16.84 -5.22 10.83
N TYR A 20 -16.16 -5.29 9.68
CA TYR A 20 -15.30 -6.42 9.36
C TYR A 20 -14.08 -6.52 10.28
N LEU A 21 -13.58 -5.38 10.74
CA LEU A 21 -12.40 -5.26 11.59
C LEU A 21 -12.75 -5.25 13.10
N GLU A 22 -14.03 -5.21 13.45
CA GLU A 22 -14.49 -5.25 14.84
C GLU A 22 -13.94 -6.49 15.57
N GLY A 23 -13.24 -6.27 16.69
CA GLY A 23 -12.62 -7.32 17.49
C GLY A 23 -11.35 -7.95 16.90
N LYS A 24 -10.89 -7.52 15.71
CA LYS A 24 -9.60 -7.96 15.16
C LYS A 24 -8.46 -7.15 15.77
N LYS A 25 -7.38 -7.87 16.09
CA LYS A 25 -6.13 -7.27 16.61
C LYS A 25 -5.14 -6.92 15.52
N GLU A 26 -5.29 -7.51 14.35
CA GLU A 26 -4.36 -7.35 13.23
C GLU A 26 -5.14 -7.25 11.91
N LEU A 27 -4.58 -6.48 10.99
CA LEU A 27 -4.96 -6.45 9.58
C LEU A 27 -3.88 -7.15 8.77
N THR A 28 -4.26 -8.05 7.87
CA THR A 28 -3.35 -8.79 6.99
C THR A 28 -3.63 -8.50 5.51
N ILE A 29 -2.69 -8.81 4.62
CA ILE A 29 -2.91 -8.70 3.17
C ILE A 29 -3.97 -9.67 2.63
N TYR A 30 -4.35 -10.68 3.42
CA TYR A 30 -5.37 -11.67 3.07
C TYR A 30 -6.79 -11.23 3.47
N ASP A 31 -6.90 -10.15 4.24
CA ASP A 31 -8.19 -9.57 4.58
C ASP A 31 -8.78 -8.87 3.36
N ASP A 32 -9.98 -9.29 2.95
CA ASP A 32 -10.73 -8.71 1.85
C ASP A 32 -11.41 -7.40 2.28
N VAL A 33 -10.62 -6.46 2.81
CA VAL A 33 -11.06 -5.16 3.27
C VAL A 33 -10.42 -4.05 2.45
N SER A 34 -11.17 -2.99 2.25
CA SER A 34 -10.79 -1.80 1.51
C SER A 34 -11.41 -0.58 2.18
N PHE A 35 -10.71 0.55 2.09
CA PHE A 35 -11.16 1.82 2.64
C PHE A 35 -11.45 2.80 1.50
N ASP A 36 -12.57 3.51 1.54
CA ASP A 36 -12.94 4.48 0.51
C ASP A 36 -12.02 5.70 0.55
N THR A 37 -11.49 6.05 1.73
CA THR A 37 -10.60 7.22 1.88
C THR A 37 -9.40 6.98 2.79
N ILE A 38 -8.36 7.81 2.63
CA ILE A 38 -7.20 7.82 3.54
C ILE A 38 -7.63 8.15 4.97
N ALA A 39 -8.57 9.09 5.13
CA ALA A 39 -9.07 9.48 6.44
C ALA A 39 -9.81 8.32 7.13
N GLU A 40 -10.64 7.59 6.39
CA GLU A 40 -11.33 6.39 6.88
C GLU A 40 -10.34 5.32 7.34
N ALA A 41 -9.36 4.96 6.50
CA ALA A 41 -8.33 3.98 6.86
C ALA A 41 -7.62 4.37 8.17
N CYS A 42 -7.19 5.63 8.29
CA CYS A 42 -6.53 6.12 9.49
C CYS A 42 -7.46 6.15 10.72
N ASN A 43 -8.73 6.55 10.56
CA ASN A 43 -9.68 6.63 11.66
C ASN A 43 -10.03 5.24 12.20
N ILE A 44 -10.26 4.27 11.31
CA ILE A 44 -10.60 2.89 11.71
C ILE A 44 -9.40 2.19 12.35
N LEU A 45 -8.23 2.23 11.69
CA LEU A 45 -7.06 1.43 12.09
C LEU A 45 -6.21 2.07 13.18
N PHE A 46 -6.08 3.40 13.15
CA PHE A 46 -5.15 4.15 14.02
C PHE A 46 -5.89 5.07 14.99
N LYS A 47 -7.22 4.99 15.03
CA LYS A 47 -8.09 5.77 15.92
C LYS A 47 -7.85 7.28 15.80
N THR A 48 -7.53 7.76 14.59
CA THR A 48 -7.43 9.20 14.32
C THR A 48 -8.82 9.83 14.21
N ASN A 49 -8.87 11.17 14.15
CA ASN A 49 -10.10 11.95 13.97
C ASN A 49 -10.02 12.84 12.72
N TYR A 50 -9.48 12.31 11.62
CA TYR A 50 -9.34 13.07 10.38
C TYR A 50 -10.71 13.28 9.71
N LYS A 51 -11.02 14.52 9.37
CA LYS A 51 -12.21 14.88 8.56
C LYS A 51 -11.99 14.65 7.06
N GLY A 52 -10.73 14.59 6.63
CA GLY A 52 -10.31 14.40 5.24
C GLY A 52 -8.80 14.46 5.14
N PHE A 53 -8.22 13.72 4.20
CA PHE A 53 -6.77 13.70 3.96
C PHE A 53 -6.49 13.38 2.49
N GLN A 54 -5.55 14.09 1.87
CA GLN A 54 -5.26 13.95 0.43
C GLN A 54 -3.77 13.75 0.13
N LYS A 55 -2.86 13.92 1.11
CA LYS A 55 -1.45 13.63 0.88
C LYS A 55 -1.26 12.11 0.94
N GLY A 56 -0.51 11.57 -0.02
CA GLY A 56 -0.24 10.12 -0.09
C GLY A 56 0.63 9.60 1.04
N TYR A 57 1.24 10.45 1.87
CA TYR A 57 2.07 10.05 3.01
C TYR A 57 1.52 10.71 4.29
N VAL A 58 1.35 9.91 5.34
CA VAL A 58 0.73 10.30 6.61
C VAL A 58 1.60 9.82 7.76
N GLU A 59 1.74 10.69 8.76
CA GLU A 59 2.38 10.36 10.04
C GLU A 59 1.42 10.74 11.17
N PRO A 60 0.47 9.86 11.52
CA PRO A 60 -0.46 10.16 12.59
C PRO A 60 0.27 10.33 13.92
N SER A 61 0.02 11.44 14.62
CA SER A 61 0.69 11.73 15.90
C SER A 61 0.46 10.64 16.96
N LYS A 62 -0.71 9.99 16.95
CA LYS A 62 -1.03 8.85 17.83
C LYS A 62 -0.08 7.66 17.68
N LEU A 63 0.58 7.52 16.53
CA LEU A 63 1.46 6.39 16.25
C LEU A 63 2.90 6.62 16.72
N LYS A 64 3.27 7.84 17.11
CA LYS A 64 4.66 8.21 17.45
C LYS A 64 5.23 7.40 18.61
N GLU A 65 4.40 7.02 19.57
CA GLU A 65 4.81 6.24 20.75
C GLU A 65 4.49 4.75 20.62
N HIS A 66 3.82 4.33 19.54
CA HIS A 66 3.42 2.94 19.36
C HIS A 66 4.61 2.09 18.93
N SER A 67 4.91 1.01 19.65
CA SER A 67 6.11 0.17 19.45
C SER A 67 6.30 -0.32 18.02
N PHE A 68 5.21 -0.67 17.33
CA PHE A 68 5.26 -1.08 15.92
C PHE A 68 5.41 0.08 14.93
N TYR A 69 4.74 1.21 15.17
CA TYR A 69 4.54 2.27 14.16
C TYR A 69 5.46 3.48 14.34
N SER A 70 6.10 3.64 15.49
CA SER A 70 6.87 4.84 15.84
C SER A 70 7.99 5.19 14.86
N GLN A 71 8.48 4.21 14.10
CA GLN A 71 9.54 4.35 13.10
C GLN A 71 9.03 4.14 11.65
N LYS A 72 7.71 4.05 11.44
CA LYS A 72 7.11 3.74 10.14
C LYS A 72 6.23 4.88 9.64
N GLY A 73 6.40 5.23 8.37
CA GLY A 73 5.46 6.08 7.66
C GLY A 73 4.21 5.32 7.21
N ILE A 74 3.06 5.98 7.10
CA ILE A 74 1.88 5.39 6.45
C ILE A 74 1.77 5.95 5.03
N TRP A 75 1.81 5.06 4.04
CA TRP A 75 1.86 5.43 2.63
C TRP A 75 0.64 4.91 1.87
N PHE A 76 0.03 5.79 1.09
CA PHE A 76 -1.14 5.57 0.26
C PHE A 76 -0.79 5.82 -1.21
N PRO A 77 0.08 4.99 -1.82
CA PRO A 77 0.51 5.19 -3.20
C PRO A 77 -0.63 4.91 -4.18
N GLN A 78 -0.58 5.57 -5.32
CA GLN A 78 -1.28 5.11 -6.51
C GLN A 78 -0.30 4.27 -7.31
N LEU A 79 -0.65 3.00 -7.54
CA LEU A 79 0.18 2.09 -8.34
C LEU A 79 0.16 2.52 -9.82
N ALA A 80 1.27 2.24 -10.50
CA ALA A 80 1.40 2.39 -11.93
C ALA A 80 0.31 1.58 -12.65
N ILE A 81 -0.17 2.11 -13.77
CA ILE A 81 -1.17 1.44 -14.60
C ILE A 81 -0.52 0.97 -15.89
N GLU A 82 -0.99 -0.17 -16.40
CA GLU A 82 -0.57 -0.68 -17.70
C GLU A 82 -1.46 -0.11 -18.80
N ILE A 83 -0.84 0.54 -19.79
CA ILE A 83 -1.49 0.99 -21.02
C ILE A 83 -0.62 0.52 -22.19
N ASP A 84 -1.21 -0.21 -23.13
CA ASP A 84 -0.54 -0.74 -24.32
C ASP A 84 0.78 -1.48 -24.01
N GLY A 85 0.78 -2.30 -22.94
CA GLY A 85 1.96 -3.06 -22.50
C GLY A 85 3.02 -2.25 -21.76
N LYS A 86 2.73 -1.00 -21.38
CA LYS A 86 3.66 -0.10 -20.68
C LYS A 86 3.13 0.31 -19.31
N LEU A 87 4.00 0.23 -18.30
CA LEU A 87 3.71 0.71 -16.94
C LEU A 87 4.00 2.21 -16.80
N ILE A 88 2.94 3.01 -16.72
CA ILE A 88 3.00 4.48 -16.61
C ILE A 88 2.55 4.99 -15.24
N ALA A 89 2.99 6.20 -14.89
CA ALA A 89 2.61 6.88 -13.68
C ALA A 89 1.11 7.20 -13.70
N ALA A 90 0.41 6.80 -12.63
CA ALA A 90 -1.02 7.02 -12.52
C ALA A 90 -1.37 8.33 -11.79
N ALA A 91 -0.39 8.94 -11.09
CA ALA A 91 -0.55 10.19 -10.35
C ALA A 91 0.63 11.14 -10.64
N GLY A 92 0.42 12.09 -11.56
CA GLY A 92 1.47 13.02 -11.99
C GLY A 92 2.67 12.26 -12.58
N LYS A 93 3.86 12.47 -12.01
CA LYS A 93 5.09 11.76 -12.39
C LYS A 93 5.47 10.62 -11.44
N TRP A 94 4.71 10.37 -10.38
CA TRP A 94 5.05 9.28 -9.46
C TRP A 94 4.61 7.93 -10.03
N ASN A 95 5.60 7.08 -10.31
CA ASN A 95 5.42 5.74 -10.83
C ASN A 95 5.80 4.74 -9.74
N ASN A 96 4.79 4.03 -9.22
CA ASN A 96 4.94 3.04 -8.16
C ASN A 96 4.59 1.67 -8.74
N ARG A 97 5.59 0.83 -9.00
CA ARG A 97 5.36 -0.50 -9.61
C ARG A 97 5.44 -1.56 -8.53
N ILE A 98 4.50 -2.50 -8.56
CA ILE A 98 4.60 -3.72 -7.78
C ILE A 98 5.26 -4.81 -8.65
N THR A 99 6.28 -5.49 -8.12
CA THR A 99 6.93 -6.61 -8.81
C THR A 99 6.11 -7.89 -8.66
N LEU A 100 6.45 -8.93 -9.41
CA LEU A 100 5.83 -10.26 -9.27
C LEU A 100 6.02 -10.85 -7.87
N ASP A 101 7.17 -10.57 -7.24
CA ASP A 101 7.49 -10.99 -5.88
C ASP A 101 6.85 -10.08 -4.80
N GLY A 102 6.04 -9.10 -5.19
CA GLY A 102 5.34 -8.22 -4.27
C GLY A 102 6.16 -7.06 -3.71
N ASN A 103 7.32 -6.73 -4.29
CA ASN A 103 8.14 -5.57 -3.89
C ASN A 103 7.69 -4.28 -4.61
N ILE A 104 8.09 -3.10 -4.10
CA ILE A 104 7.74 -1.81 -4.70
C ILE A 104 8.96 -1.12 -5.30
N ILE A 105 8.79 -0.59 -6.52
CA ILE A 105 9.73 0.31 -7.19
C ILE A 105 9.08 1.68 -7.30
N GLU A 106 9.69 2.70 -6.68
CA GLU A 106 9.20 4.09 -6.67
C GLU A 106 10.18 5.01 -7.42
N PHE A 107 9.67 5.79 -8.38
CA PHE A 107 10.43 6.85 -9.03
C PHE A 107 9.52 7.98 -9.54
N ASN A 108 10.11 9.15 -9.80
CA ASN A 108 9.39 10.34 -10.25
C ASN A 108 9.56 10.57 -11.76
N GLU A 109 9.18 9.59 -12.58
CA GLU A 109 9.11 9.74 -14.04
C GLU A 109 7.83 9.09 -14.57
N TYR A 110 7.24 9.66 -15.63
CA TYR A 110 5.99 9.15 -16.19
C TYR A 110 6.11 7.69 -16.67
N GLU A 111 7.20 7.37 -17.36
CA GLU A 111 7.54 6.03 -17.83
C GLU A 111 9.05 5.84 -17.68
N ALA A 112 9.51 4.69 -17.20
CA ALA A 112 10.93 4.35 -17.23
C ALA A 112 11.15 2.85 -17.46
N LYS A 113 12.32 2.48 -17.94
CA LYS A 113 12.75 1.07 -18.01
C LYS A 113 13.69 0.78 -16.85
N ILE A 114 13.50 -0.36 -16.20
CA ILE A 114 14.52 -0.89 -15.29
C ILE A 114 15.64 -1.41 -16.18
N VAL A 115 16.88 -0.98 -15.90
CA VAL A 115 18.04 -1.38 -16.68
C VAL A 115 18.97 -2.22 -15.82
N ASN A 116 19.76 -3.11 -16.43
CA ASN A 116 20.77 -3.85 -15.70
C ASN A 116 22.08 -3.05 -15.73
N LYS A 117 22.31 -2.27 -14.69
CA LYS A 117 23.57 -1.57 -14.42
C LYS A 117 23.90 -1.75 -12.95
N GLU A 118 25.19 -1.76 -12.63
CA GLU A 118 25.60 -1.70 -11.23
C GLU A 118 25.24 -0.32 -10.68
N TYR A 119 24.43 -0.31 -9.62
CA TYR A 119 24.14 0.87 -8.83
C TYR A 119 24.55 0.53 -7.41
N ASP A 120 25.71 1.04 -7.00
CA ASP A 120 26.38 0.65 -5.76
C ASP A 120 26.10 1.69 -4.67
N GLU A 121 24.81 1.86 -4.35
CA GLU A 121 24.36 2.75 -3.28
C GLU A 121 23.43 1.98 -2.35
N GLU A 122 24.03 1.33 -1.35
CA GLU A 122 23.30 0.78 -0.22
C GLU A 122 22.60 1.92 0.51
N TYR A 123 21.30 1.76 0.73
CA TYR A 123 20.52 2.72 1.47
C TYR A 123 20.52 2.36 2.95
N THR A 124 21.13 3.21 3.78
CA THR A 124 21.38 2.92 5.20
C THR A 124 20.41 3.58 6.17
N GLU A 125 19.55 4.49 5.72
CA GLU A 125 18.57 5.11 6.61
C GLU A 125 17.33 4.22 6.81
N HIS A 126 16.62 4.43 7.91
CA HIS A 126 15.40 3.70 8.20
C HIS A 126 14.22 4.34 7.46
N ASP A 127 13.77 3.73 6.37
CA ASP A 127 12.53 4.10 5.66
C ASP A 127 11.65 2.86 5.54
N GLU A 128 10.89 2.61 6.60
CA GLU A 128 9.84 1.59 6.63
C GLU A 128 8.47 2.23 6.50
N ARG A 129 7.60 1.63 5.68
CA ARG A 129 6.28 2.16 5.36
C ARG A 129 5.21 1.08 5.45
N VAL A 130 4.10 1.42 6.10
CA VAL A 130 2.85 0.64 6.04
C VAL A 130 2.08 1.12 4.81
N VAL A 131 1.78 0.22 3.88
CA VAL A 131 1.34 0.62 2.54
C VAL A 131 -0.10 0.21 2.26
N PHE A 132 -0.91 1.20 1.90
CA PHE A 132 -2.29 1.05 1.44
C PHE A 132 -2.41 1.51 -0.01
N ALA A 133 -2.26 0.60 -0.96
CA ALA A 133 -2.31 0.94 -2.38
C ALA A 133 -3.72 1.36 -2.80
N LYS A 134 -3.80 2.47 -3.52
CA LYS A 134 -5.01 2.88 -4.21
C LYS A 134 -5.24 1.96 -5.40
N SER A 135 -6.35 1.23 -5.37
CA SER A 135 -6.85 0.42 -6.47
C SER A 135 -8.16 1.00 -6.98
N LYS A 136 -8.48 0.74 -8.25
CA LYS A 136 -9.82 0.95 -8.78
C LYS A 136 -10.56 -0.38 -8.69
N ASP A 137 -11.79 -0.33 -8.21
CA ASP A 137 -12.73 -1.44 -8.37
C ASP A 137 -12.83 -1.78 -9.88
N PRO A 138 -12.62 -3.04 -10.31
CA PRO A 138 -12.75 -3.44 -11.71
C PRO A 138 -14.14 -3.20 -12.31
N ILE A 139 -15.18 -3.13 -11.48
CA ILE A 139 -16.59 -2.98 -11.88
C ILE A 139 -17.10 -1.58 -11.51
N GLY A 140 -16.62 -1.01 -10.41
CA GLY A 140 -17.00 0.30 -9.90
C GLY A 140 -16.20 1.46 -10.51
N THR A 141 -16.73 2.68 -10.38
CA THR A 141 -16.00 3.93 -10.66
C THR A 141 -15.20 4.43 -9.46
N LYS A 142 -15.39 3.80 -8.28
CA LYS A 142 -14.76 4.21 -7.03
C LYS A 142 -13.35 3.65 -6.91
N SER A 143 -12.45 4.49 -6.43
CA SER A 143 -11.11 4.05 -6.01
C SER A 143 -11.15 3.77 -4.52
N GLN A 144 -10.48 2.71 -4.10
CA GLN A 144 -10.35 2.32 -2.69
C GLN A 144 -8.89 2.05 -2.35
N TYR A 145 -8.57 2.08 -1.06
CA TYR A 145 -7.25 1.81 -0.53
C TYR A 145 -7.24 0.44 0.13
N ARG A 146 -6.32 -0.43 -0.28
CA ARG A 146 -6.14 -1.77 0.27
C ARG A 146 -4.75 -1.90 0.88
N PHE A 147 -4.67 -2.48 2.06
CA PHE A 147 -3.39 -2.83 2.67
C PHE A 147 -2.66 -3.87 1.82
N ILE A 148 -1.40 -3.59 1.47
CA ILE A 148 -0.57 -4.46 0.63
C ILE A 148 0.74 -4.87 1.29
N GLY A 149 0.93 -4.57 2.58
CA GLY A 149 2.10 -4.96 3.36
C GLY A 149 2.85 -3.80 4.01
N VAL A 150 3.88 -4.15 4.76
CA VAL A 150 4.89 -3.24 5.30
C VAL A 150 6.16 -3.41 4.49
N TYR A 151 6.78 -2.31 4.12
CA TYR A 151 7.85 -2.25 3.15
C TYR A 151 9.04 -1.49 3.72
N LYS A 152 10.25 -1.95 3.44
CA LYS A 152 11.50 -1.27 3.83
C LYS A 152 12.28 -0.87 2.59
N ARG A 153 12.70 0.40 2.50
CA ARG A 153 13.66 0.81 1.46
C ARG A 153 15.00 0.12 1.73
N THR A 154 15.51 -0.60 0.75
CA THR A 154 16.78 -1.34 0.91
C THR A 154 17.86 -0.89 -0.05
N LYS A 155 17.48 -0.37 -1.23
CA LYS A 155 18.45 0.07 -2.22
C LYS A 155 17.84 1.05 -3.22
N TYR A 156 18.74 1.64 -3.99
CA TYR A 156 18.40 2.24 -5.27
C TYR A 156 18.66 1.25 -6.40
N ILE A 157 17.80 1.25 -7.42
CA ILE A 157 18.01 0.49 -8.64
C ILE A 157 18.07 1.45 -9.84
N PRO A 158 18.83 1.12 -10.89
CA PRO A 158 18.97 2.00 -12.04
C PRO A 158 17.74 1.89 -12.96
N ILE A 159 17.31 3.06 -13.41
CA ILE A 159 16.25 3.21 -14.40
C ILE A 159 16.74 4.12 -15.53
N GLU A 160 16.13 3.98 -16.71
CA GLU A 160 16.35 4.83 -17.86
C GLU A 160 15.04 5.47 -18.30
N HIS A 161 15.05 6.80 -18.42
CA HIS A 161 13.94 7.61 -18.93
C HIS A 161 14.49 8.50 -20.05
N GLU A 162 13.94 8.41 -21.25
CA GLU A 162 14.36 9.20 -22.42
C GLU A 162 15.89 9.18 -22.69
N GLY A 163 16.51 8.01 -22.54
CA GLY A 163 17.96 7.83 -22.72
C GLY A 163 18.83 8.42 -21.61
N LYS A 164 18.21 8.91 -20.51
CA LYS A 164 18.92 9.43 -19.33
C LYS A 164 18.85 8.44 -18.18
N TYR A 165 20.00 8.19 -17.58
CA TYR A 165 20.11 7.39 -16.36
C TYR A 165 19.58 8.15 -15.14
N ARG A 166 18.82 7.42 -14.33
CA ARG A 166 18.20 7.85 -13.07
C ARG A 166 18.22 6.67 -12.08
N SER A 167 17.91 6.95 -10.82
CA SER A 167 17.69 5.93 -9.81
C SER A 167 16.22 5.85 -9.43
N ALA A 168 15.78 4.65 -9.09
CA ALA A 168 14.50 4.37 -8.47
C ALA A 168 14.73 3.78 -7.09
N ARG A 169 13.83 4.05 -6.15
CA ARG A 169 13.88 3.47 -4.81
C ARG A 169 13.25 2.09 -4.86
N PHE A 170 13.92 1.11 -4.27
CA PHE A 170 13.44 -0.26 -4.15
C PHE A 170 13.05 -0.55 -2.70
N TYR A 171 11.82 -1.03 -2.52
CA TYR A 171 11.29 -1.41 -1.23
C TYR A 171 10.94 -2.89 -1.19
N GLU A 172 11.50 -3.59 -0.21
CA GLU A 172 11.21 -4.99 0.04
C GLU A 172 10.06 -5.13 1.02
N MET A 173 9.14 -6.06 0.74
CA MET A 173 8.09 -6.40 1.70
C MET A 173 8.73 -7.10 2.91
N VAL A 174 8.49 -6.57 4.11
CA VAL A 174 9.04 -7.09 5.38
C VAL A 174 7.96 -7.61 6.34
N SER A 175 6.67 -7.30 6.09
CA SER A 175 5.55 -7.88 6.84
C SER A 175 4.27 -7.89 6.00
N ASP A 176 3.46 -8.92 6.20
CA ASP A 176 2.15 -9.12 5.59
C ASP A 176 0.99 -8.67 6.49
N ARG A 177 1.31 -8.07 7.64
CA ARG A 177 0.35 -7.69 8.69
C ARG A 177 0.76 -6.45 9.47
N ILE A 178 -0.24 -5.83 10.09
CA ILE A 178 -0.08 -4.72 11.03
C ILE A 178 -1.05 -4.85 12.22
N PRO A 179 -0.69 -4.34 13.41
CA PRO A 179 -1.59 -4.30 14.55
C PRO A 179 -2.68 -3.23 14.37
N ILE A 180 -3.92 -3.54 14.70
CA ILE A 180 -5.01 -2.55 14.77
C ILE A 180 -4.98 -1.93 16.17
N LEU A 181 -5.06 -0.60 16.28
CA LEU A 181 -5.11 0.06 17.58
C LEU A 181 -6.47 -0.21 18.24
N ASP A 182 -6.45 -0.69 19.48
CA ASP A 182 -7.62 -0.72 20.36
C ASP A 182 -7.95 0.72 20.87
N GLU A 183 -9.14 0.89 21.48
CA GLU A 183 -9.62 2.20 21.99
C GLU A 183 -8.62 2.97 22.86
#